data_AF-A0A1Y4EPG9-F1
#
_entry.id   AF-A0A1Y4EPG9-F1
#
_cell.length_a   1.000
_cell.length_b   1.000
_cell.length_c   1.000
_cell.angle_alpha   90.00
_cell.angle_beta   90.00
_cell.angle_gamma   90.00
#
_symmetry.space_group_name_H-M   'P 1'
#
loop_
_entity.id
_entity.type
_entity.pdbx_description
1 polymer ?
#
loop_
_entity_poly.entity_id
_entity_poly.type
_entity_poly.pdbx_seq_one_letter_code
_entity_poly.pdbx_strand_id
1 'polypeptide(L)'
;MFGKKKEKSPAALGFSLFNQEGERTAQHAAVSLPLNREAVLEKSIEFFQDPHPCAIHEGAVRMRMLGELEAYLKGKGLVRLSEMPDSLRHYLDLEAEYVYIALDEA
;
A
#
# COMPACT_ATOMS: atom_id res chain seq x y z
N MET A 1 -26.24 7.09 23.68
CA MET A 1 -24.86 6.88 23.19
C MET A 1 -24.97 6.21 21.83
N PHE A 2 -24.97 7.01 20.77
CA PHE A 2 -25.18 6.50 19.41
C PHE A 2 -23.83 6.06 18.85
N GLY A 3 -23.65 4.74 18.74
CA GLY A 3 -22.52 4.14 18.06
C GLY A 3 -22.46 4.67 16.63
N LYS A 4 -21.31 5.24 16.25
CA LYS A 4 -21.06 5.67 14.89
C LYS A 4 -21.06 4.43 14.00
N LYS A 5 -22.19 4.15 13.35
CA LYS A 5 -22.26 3.25 12.19
C LYS A 5 -21.41 3.91 11.11
N LYS A 6 -20.21 3.39 10.86
CA LYS A 6 -19.45 3.73 9.65
C LYS A 6 -20.27 3.23 8.47
N GLU A 7 -20.83 4.17 7.71
CA GLU A 7 -21.47 3.91 6.42
C GLU A 7 -20.47 3.15 5.54
N LYS A 8 -20.86 1.94 5.10
CA LYS A 8 -20.11 1.19 4.10
C LYS A 8 -20.28 1.93 2.78
N SER A 9 -19.34 2.82 2.48
CA SER A 9 -19.10 3.31 1.13
C SER A 9 -18.86 2.10 0.20
N PRO A 10 -19.29 2.16 -1.07
CA PRO A 10 -19.03 1.10 -2.04
C PRO A 10 -17.54 0.78 -2.02
N ALA A 11 -17.21 -0.50 -1.96
CA ALA A 11 -15.87 -1.00 -1.68
C ALA A 11 -14.92 -0.59 -2.83
N ALA A 12 -14.32 0.59 -2.69
CA ALA A 12 -13.16 0.95 -3.46
C ALA A 12 -12.03 0.03 -3.00
N LEU A 13 -11.33 -0.59 -3.95
CA LEU A 13 -10.07 -1.28 -3.67
C LEU A 13 -9.19 -0.36 -2.81
N GLY A 14 -8.66 -0.91 -1.73
CA GLY A 14 -7.95 -0.18 -0.70
C GLY A 14 -7.03 -1.07 0.11
N PHE A 15 -6.27 -0.47 1.01
CA PHE A 15 -5.35 -1.18 1.89
C PHE A 15 -5.70 -0.84 3.34
N SER A 16 -5.89 -1.87 4.15
CA SER A 16 -6.06 -1.74 5.59
C SER A 16 -4.74 -2.06 6.30
N LEU A 17 -4.35 -1.26 7.28
CA LEU A 17 -3.18 -1.46 8.13
C LEU A 17 -3.59 -1.76 9.57
N PHE A 18 -2.82 -2.62 10.22
CA PHE A 18 -3.15 -3.14 11.55
C PHE A 18 -1.93 -3.15 12.47
N ASN A 19 -2.18 -2.92 13.76
CA ASN A 19 -1.17 -2.99 14.82
C ASN A 19 -0.81 -4.45 15.20
N GLN A 20 0.02 -4.63 16.23
CA GLN A 20 0.46 -5.95 16.69
C GLN A 20 -0.71 -6.82 17.19
N GLU A 21 -1.71 -6.19 17.79
CA GLU A 21 -2.92 -6.79 18.34
C GLU A 21 -3.93 -7.20 17.25
N GLY A 22 -3.66 -6.87 15.99
CA GLY A 22 -4.54 -7.15 14.86
C GLY A 22 -5.73 -6.18 14.74
N GLU A 23 -5.68 -5.05 15.45
CA GLU A 23 -6.68 -3.99 15.34
C GLU A 23 -6.37 -3.11 14.14
N ARG A 24 -7.40 -2.80 13.33
CA ARG A 24 -7.24 -1.92 12.17
C ARG A 24 -7.08 -0.47 12.63
N THR A 25 -5.89 0.10 12.47
CA THR A 25 -5.55 1.47 12.87
C THR A 25 -5.63 2.45 11.70
N ALA A 26 -5.44 2.00 10.45
CA ALA A 26 -5.57 2.85 9.26
C ALA A 26 -6.22 2.13 8.07
N GLN A 27 -6.77 2.93 7.16
CA GLN A 27 -7.32 2.49 5.88
C GLN A 27 -6.99 3.53 4.80
N HIS A 28 -6.46 3.07 3.68
CA HIS A 28 -6.06 3.89 2.54
C HIS A 28 -6.84 3.47 1.30
N ALA A 29 -7.24 4.42 0.46
CA ALA A 29 -7.67 4.09 -0.90
C ALA A 29 -6.48 3.53 -1.69
N ALA A 30 -6.74 2.73 -2.74
CA ALA A 30 -5.68 2.08 -3.53
C ALA A 30 -4.55 3.04 -3.92
N VAL A 31 -4.88 4.24 -4.40
CA VAL A 31 -3.89 5.23 -4.89
C VAL A 31 -3.23 6.07 -3.79
N SER A 32 -3.70 5.96 -2.55
CA SER A 32 -3.25 6.81 -1.43
C SER A 32 -2.42 6.06 -0.39
N LEU A 33 -2.01 4.82 -0.66
CA LEU A 33 -1.08 4.10 0.21
C LEU A 33 0.27 4.85 0.22
N PRO A 34 0.85 5.15 1.40
CA PRO A 34 2.16 5.78 1.49
C PRO A 34 3.24 4.90 0.84
N LEU A 35 3.92 5.45 -0.15
CA LEU A 35 5.00 4.77 -0.86
C LEU A 35 6.34 5.43 -0.55
N ASN A 36 7.36 4.61 -0.32
CA ASN A 36 8.73 5.05 -0.12
C ASN A 36 9.26 5.78 -1.36
N ARG A 37 9.71 7.02 -1.16
CA ARG A 37 10.24 7.86 -2.24
C ARG A 37 11.47 7.26 -2.91
N GLU A 38 12.36 6.63 -2.15
CA GLU A 38 13.57 6.02 -2.69
C GLU A 38 13.21 4.88 -3.66
N ALA A 39 12.30 3.99 -3.24
CA ALA A 39 11.79 2.91 -4.09
C ALA A 39 11.16 3.43 -5.40
N VAL A 40 10.43 4.55 -5.34
CA VAL A 40 9.86 5.20 -6.53
C VAL A 40 10.96 5.69 -7.48
N LEU A 41 12.03 6.29 -6.96
CA LEU A 41 13.15 6.76 -7.79
C LEU A 41 13.92 5.58 -8.40
N GLU A 42 14.18 4.53 -7.64
CA GLU A 42 14.85 3.31 -8.12
C GLU A 42 14.06 2.67 -9.28
N LYS A 43 12.75 2.52 -9.10
CA LYS A 43 11.86 1.97 -10.12
C LYS A 43 11.73 2.88 -11.34
N SER A 44 11.79 4.20 -11.16
CA SER A 44 11.84 5.14 -12.28
C SER A 44 13.08 4.94 -13.14
N ILE A 45 14.24 4.75 -12.50
CA ILE A 45 15.49 4.45 -13.22
C ILE A 45 15.37 3.09 -13.92
N GLU A 46 14.84 2.07 -13.25
CA GLU A 46 14.68 0.73 -13.82
C GLU A 46 13.77 0.73 -15.07
N PHE A 47 12.61 1.38 -15.00
CA PHE A 47 11.60 1.30 -16.06
C PHE A 47 11.77 2.34 -17.15
N PHE A 48 12.27 3.53 -16.81
CA PHE A 48 12.30 4.68 -17.71
C PHE A 48 13.71 5.24 -17.93
N GLN A 49 14.73 4.70 -17.25
CA GLN A 49 16.09 5.26 -17.23
C GLN A 49 16.10 6.74 -16.80
N ASP A 50 15.13 7.12 -15.97
CA ASP A 50 14.89 8.50 -15.55
C ASP A 50 15.18 8.67 -14.04
N PRO A 51 16.36 9.21 -13.66
CA PRO A 51 16.72 9.45 -12.26
C PRO A 51 16.02 10.67 -11.66
N HIS A 52 15.36 11.51 -12.48
CA HIS A 52 14.64 12.70 -12.04
C HIS A 52 13.23 12.71 -12.63
N PRO A 53 12.38 11.73 -12.25
CA PRO A 53 11.07 11.56 -12.86
C PRO A 53 10.23 12.82 -12.77
N CYS A 54 9.64 13.20 -13.91
CA CYS A 54 8.55 14.16 -13.92
C CYS A 54 7.29 13.53 -13.29
N ALA A 55 6.27 14.35 -13.01
CA ALA A 55 5.03 13.90 -12.37
C ALA A 55 4.32 12.76 -13.12
N ILE A 56 4.47 12.68 -14.46
CA ILE A 56 3.87 11.62 -15.28
C ILE A 56 4.61 10.30 -15.07
N HIS A 57 5.95 10.30 -15.14
CA HIS A 57 6.76 9.10 -14.89
C HIS A 57 6.57 8.61 -13.45
N GLU A 58 6.62 9.53 -12.49
CA GLU A 58 6.36 9.20 -11.09
C GLU A 58 4.98 8.58 -10.90
N GLY A 59 3.93 9.16 -11.48
CA GLY A 59 2.58 8.62 -11.40
C GLY A 59 2.49 7.20 -11.97
N ALA A 60 3.13 6.94 -13.11
CA ALA A 60 3.17 5.61 -13.73
C ALA A 60 3.90 4.59 -12.85
N VAL A 61 5.05 4.96 -12.27
CA VAL A 61 5.81 4.10 -11.34
C VAL A 61 4.96 3.75 -10.12
N ARG A 62 4.33 4.74 -9.48
CA ARG A 62 3.50 4.54 -8.28
C ARG A 62 2.33 3.61 -8.58
N MET A 63 1.60 3.82 -9.67
CA MET A 63 0.49 2.95 -10.07
C MET A 63 0.95 1.51 -10.30
N ARG A 64 2.14 1.31 -10.87
CA ARG A 64 2.72 -0.02 -11.04
C ARG A 64 3.09 -0.67 -9.71
N MET A 65 3.76 0.05 -8.81
CA MET A 65 4.10 -0.44 -7.47
C MET A 65 2.86 -0.87 -6.68
N LEU A 66 1.78 -0.07 -6.74
CA LEU A 66 0.50 -0.41 -6.12
C LEU A 66 -0.10 -1.66 -6.74
N GLY A 67 -0.10 -1.79 -8.08
CA GLY A 67 -0.58 -3.00 -8.75
C GLY A 67 0.21 -4.26 -8.36
N GLU A 68 1.53 -4.15 -8.15
CA GLU A 68 2.36 -5.25 -7.65
C GLU A 68 1.98 -5.65 -6.21
N LEU A 69 1.72 -4.67 -5.34
CA LEU A 69 1.22 -4.90 -3.97
C LEU A 69 -0.16 -5.54 -3.97
N GLU A 70 -1.10 -5.03 -4.78
CA GLU A 70 -2.44 -5.60 -4.94
C GLU A 70 -2.37 -7.06 -5.40
N ALA A 71 -1.59 -7.33 -6.46
CA ALA A 71 -1.41 -8.67 -6.99
C ALA A 71 -0.83 -9.64 -5.96
N TYR A 72 0.12 -9.18 -5.14
CA TYR A 72 0.68 -9.98 -4.07
C TYR A 72 -0.33 -10.26 -2.95
N LEU A 73 -1.09 -9.26 -2.50
CA LEU A 73 -1.99 -9.38 -1.34
C LEU A 73 -3.33 -10.07 -1.66
N LYS A 74 -3.75 -10.07 -2.93
CA LYS A 74 -5.02 -10.64 -3.37
C LYS A 74 -5.22 -12.08 -2.88
N GLY A 75 -6.33 -12.34 -2.19
CA GLY A 75 -6.67 -13.66 -1.64
C GLY A 75 -5.80 -14.15 -0.47
N LYS A 76 -4.86 -13.33 0.05
CA LYS A 76 -4.05 -13.70 1.23
C LYS A 76 -4.69 -13.32 2.57
N GLY A 77 -5.67 -12.41 2.57
CA GLY A 77 -6.23 -11.85 3.79
C GLY A 77 -5.22 -10.96 4.52
N LEU A 78 -5.06 -11.16 5.82
CA LEU A 78 -4.14 -10.39 6.65
C LEU A 78 -2.71 -10.92 6.50
N VAL A 79 -1.79 -10.08 6.00
CA VAL A 79 -0.39 -10.44 5.80
C VAL A 79 0.49 -9.66 6.76
N ARG A 80 1.40 -10.35 7.44
CA ARG A 80 2.41 -9.70 8.29
C ARG A 80 3.46 -9.03 7.41
N LEU A 81 3.77 -7.76 7.67
CA LEU A 81 4.74 -6.99 6.88
C LEU A 81 6.10 -7.70 6.82
N SER A 82 6.57 -8.28 7.92
CA SER A 82 7.85 -9.00 7.96
C SER A 82 7.91 -10.27 7.10
N GLU A 83 6.77 -10.80 6.65
CA GLU A 83 6.67 -11.97 5.80
C GLU A 83 6.54 -11.61 4.31
N MET A 84 6.40 -10.32 4.01
CA MET A 84 6.40 -9.82 2.64
C MET A 84 7.80 -9.95 2.03
N PRO A 85 7.90 -10.20 0.70
CA PRO A 85 9.16 -10.06 -0.01
C PRO A 85 9.79 -8.69 0.25
N ASP A 86 11.10 -8.65 0.49
CA ASP A 86 11.81 -7.41 0.81
C ASP A 86 11.59 -6.32 -0.24
N SER A 87 11.50 -6.68 -1.52
CA SER A 87 11.20 -5.75 -2.61
C SER A 87 9.84 -5.05 -2.45
N LEU A 88 8.79 -5.78 -2.08
CA LEU A 88 7.45 -5.21 -1.87
C LEU A 88 7.36 -4.48 -0.54
N ARG A 89 8.02 -4.98 0.50
CA ARG A 89 8.09 -4.30 1.80
C ARG A 89 8.81 -2.96 1.68
N HIS A 90 9.84 -2.88 0.85
CA HIS A 90 10.58 -1.65 0.59
C HIS A 90 9.72 -0.56 -0.09
N TYR A 91 8.62 -0.93 -0.75
CA TYR A 91 7.69 0.05 -1.34
C TYR A 91 6.95 0.86 -0.28
N LEU A 92 6.82 0.35 0.94
CA LEU A 92 5.95 0.89 1.98
C LEU A 92 6.70 1.90 2.84
N ASP A 93 6.14 3.11 2.98
CA ASP A 93 6.62 4.14 3.91
C ASP A 93 5.65 4.26 5.08
N LEU A 94 5.76 3.32 6.03
CA LEU A 94 4.80 3.14 7.11
C LEU A 94 5.46 3.32 8.48
N GLU A 95 4.70 3.84 9.43
CA GLU A 95 5.12 3.95 10.82
C GLU A 95 5.31 2.56 11.46
N ALA A 96 6.20 2.46 12.44
CA ALA A 96 6.58 1.20 13.07
C ALA A 96 5.45 0.50 13.85
N GLU A 97 4.34 1.21 14.13
CA GLU A 97 3.18 0.62 14.79
C GLU A 97 2.42 -0.37 13.89
N TYR A 98 2.52 -0.21 12.56
CA TYR A 98 1.85 -1.09 11.63
C TYR A 98 2.65 -2.39 11.48
N VAL A 99 1.99 -3.53 11.69
CA VAL A 99 2.61 -4.86 11.60
C VAL A 99 1.96 -5.73 10.54
N TYR A 100 0.70 -5.47 10.19
CA TYR A 100 0.01 -6.20 9.14
C TYR A 100 -0.62 -5.27 8.12
N ILE A 101 -0.78 -5.80 6.91
CA ILE A 101 -1.48 -5.18 5.79
C ILE A 101 -2.47 -6.17 5.20
N ALA A 102 -3.61 -5.68 4.75
CA ALA A 102 -4.57 -6.45 3.97
C ALA A 102 -5.06 -5.62 2.78
N LEU A 103 -5.37 -6.31 1.68
CA LEU A 103 -6.11 -5.73 0.57
C LEU A 103 -7.60 -5.75 0.94
N ASP A 104 -8.25 -4.59 0.85
CA ASP A 104 -9.70 -4.47 0.97
C ASP A 104 -10.32 -4.97 -0.34
N GLU A 105 -10.91 -6.16 -0.31
CA GLU A 105 -11.62 -6.71 -1.48
C GLU A 105 -12.99 -6.04 -1.65
N ALA A 106 -13.37 -5.84 -2.92
CA ALA A 106 -14.62 -5.19 -3.31
C ALA A 106 -15.85 -6.11 -3.20
#